data_AF-A0A8T3NNB6-F1
#
_entry.id   AF-A0A8T3NNB6-F1
#
_cell.length_a   1.000
_cell.length_b   1.000
_cell.length_c   1.000
_cell.angle_alpha   90.00
_cell.angle_beta   90.00
_cell.angle_gamma   90.00
#
_symmetry.space_group_name_H-M   'P 1'
#
loop_
_entity.id
_entity.type
_entity.pdbx_description
1 polymer ?
#
loop_
_entity_poly.entity_id
_entity_poly.type
_entity_poly.pdbx_seq_one_letter_code
_entity_poly.pdbx_strand_id
1 'polypeptide(L)'
;MQHTLRADAATASTVATVERFNDAFNRHDVDAIMALMTDDCVFESTSPPPDGPRYVGQAAVRAVWESFFRSSPSAQFEAEEQFAAGDRCTVRWR
;
A
#
# COMPACT_ATOMS: atom_id res chain seq x y z
N MET A 1 -18.07 -14.78 29.61
CA MET A 1 -17.14 -13.63 29.53
C MET A 1 -16.61 -13.59 28.10
N GLN A 2 -17.29 -12.86 27.21
CA GLN A 2 -16.81 -12.68 25.84
C GLN A 2 -15.80 -11.54 25.86
N HIS A 3 -14.51 -11.88 25.79
CA HIS A 3 -13.47 -10.89 25.58
C HIS A 3 -13.52 -10.55 24.09
N THR A 4 -14.31 -9.54 23.72
CA THR A 4 -14.19 -8.94 22.39
C THR A 4 -12.79 -8.35 22.30
N LEU A 5 -11.88 -9.04 21.61
CA LEU A 5 -10.57 -8.50 21.23
C LEU A 5 -10.85 -7.32 20.28
N ARG A 6 -11.00 -6.13 20.86
CA ARG A 6 -10.93 -4.89 20.09
C ARG A 6 -9.49 -4.82 19.58
N ALA A 7 -9.31 -4.78 18.27
CA ALA A 7 -8.02 -4.49 17.68
C ALA A 7 -7.43 -3.27 18.40
N ASP A 8 -6.16 -3.36 18.81
CA ASP A 8 -5.51 -2.25 19.49
C ASP A 8 -5.51 -1.02 18.55
N ALA A 9 -5.43 0.17 19.13
CA ALA A 9 -5.56 1.41 18.38
C ALA A 9 -4.54 1.55 17.24
N ALA A 10 -3.34 0.96 17.38
CA ALA A 10 -2.33 0.98 16.32
C ALA A 10 -2.77 0.08 15.17
N THR A 11 -3.20 -1.16 15.45
CA THR A 11 -3.75 -2.06 14.42
C THR A 11 -4.91 -1.41 13.65
N ALA A 12 -5.85 -0.77 14.35
CA ALA A 12 -6.97 -0.08 13.71
C ALA A 12 -6.51 1.10 12.82
N SER A 13 -5.52 1.87 13.26
CA SER A 13 -4.92 2.94 12.45
C SER A 13 -4.24 2.41 11.20
N THR A 14 -3.48 1.31 11.33
CA THR A 14 -2.79 0.64 10.22
C THR A 14 -3.76 0.16 9.16
N VAL A 15 -4.86 -0.51 9.58
CA VAL A 15 -5.92 -0.95 8.66
C VAL A 15 -6.48 0.24 7.88
N ALA A 16 -6.86 1.31 8.58
CA ALA A 16 -7.43 2.50 7.95
C ALA A 16 -6.45 3.20 7.00
N THR A 17 -5.15 3.20 7.28
CA THR A 17 -4.13 3.74 6.37
C THR A 17 -4.03 2.93 5.09
N VAL A 18 -4.03 1.59 5.20
CA VAL A 18 -3.94 0.70 4.03
C VAL A 18 -5.22 0.74 3.19
N GLU A 19 -6.40 0.84 3.81
CA GLU A 19 -7.65 1.05 3.08
C GLU A 19 -7.61 2.35 2.25
N ARG A 20 -7.17 3.46 2.84
CA ARG A 20 -7.01 4.73 2.11
C ARG A 20 -5.98 4.63 0.98
N PHE A 21 -4.90 3.88 1.19
CA PHE A 21 -3.89 3.63 0.16
C PHE A 21 -4.48 2.85 -1.02
N ASN A 22 -5.21 1.77 -0.76
CA ASN A 22 -5.86 0.95 -1.79
C ASN A 22 -6.93 1.76 -2.54
N ASP A 23 -7.70 2.59 -1.85
CA ASP A 23 -8.67 3.49 -2.47
C ASP A 23 -7.99 4.53 -3.38
N ALA A 24 -6.88 5.13 -2.93
CA ALA A 24 -6.11 6.07 -3.75
C ALA A 24 -5.50 5.38 -4.98
N PHE A 25 -4.99 4.16 -4.80
CA PHE A 25 -4.51 3.33 -5.90
C PHE A 25 -5.59 3.07 -6.94
N ASN A 26 -6.79 2.66 -6.53
CA ASN A 26 -7.90 2.38 -7.45
C ASN A 26 -8.43 3.62 -8.18
N ARG A 27 -8.25 4.82 -7.61
CA ARG A 27 -8.52 6.12 -8.27
C ARG A 27 -7.37 6.60 -9.15
N HIS A 28 -6.24 5.89 -9.19
CA HIS A 28 -5.00 6.27 -9.88
C HIS A 28 -4.47 7.63 -9.42
N ASP A 29 -4.69 7.94 -8.14
CA ASP A 29 -4.39 9.21 -7.51
C ASP A 29 -3.00 9.15 -6.85
N VAL A 30 -1.97 9.44 -7.64
CA VAL A 30 -0.57 9.39 -7.20
C VAL A 30 -0.32 10.36 -6.05
N ASP A 31 -0.93 11.54 -6.05
CA ASP A 31 -0.73 12.50 -4.97
C ASP A 31 -1.31 12.00 -3.65
N ALA A 32 -2.51 11.41 -3.67
CA ALA A 32 -3.08 10.78 -2.48
C ALA A 32 -2.29 9.56 -2.00
N ILE A 33 -1.76 8.73 -2.92
CA ILE A 33 -0.83 7.64 -2.57
C ILE A 33 0.39 8.19 -1.84
N MET A 34 1.05 9.19 -2.43
CA MET A 34 2.31 9.71 -1.88
C MET A 34 2.10 10.45 -0.56
N ALA A 35 0.95 11.08 -0.34
CA ALA A 35 0.59 11.71 0.94
C ALA A 35 0.47 10.71 2.11
N LEU A 36 0.32 9.41 1.83
CA LEU A 36 0.28 8.33 2.83
C LEU A 36 1.65 7.70 3.08
N MET A 37 2.70 8.15 2.38
CA MET A 37 4.06 7.62 2.49
C MET A 37 5.00 8.62 3.17
N THR A 38 5.91 8.13 3.99
CA THR A 38 6.96 8.95 4.62
C THR A 38 7.99 9.42 3.59
N ASP A 39 8.74 10.47 3.91
CA ASP A 39 9.79 11.01 3.03
C ASP A 39 10.86 9.98 2.66
N ASP A 40 11.12 9.04 3.58
CA ASP A 40 12.09 7.95 3.49
C ASP A 40 11.47 6.61 3.05
N CYS A 41 10.27 6.63 2.46
CA CYS A 41 9.56 5.41 2.06
C CYS A 41 10.38 4.54 1.11
N VAL A 42 10.12 3.24 1.18
CA VAL A 42 10.77 2.25 0.33
C VAL A 42 9.72 1.42 -0.37
N PHE A 43 9.87 1.26 -1.68
CA PHE A 43 9.07 0.32 -2.46
C PHE A 43 9.98 -0.75 -3.08
N GLU A 44 9.67 -2.02 -2.83
CA GLU A 44 10.33 -3.17 -3.44
C GLU A 44 9.36 -3.81 -4.42
N SER A 45 9.71 -3.75 -5.71
CA SER A 45 8.85 -4.25 -6.78
C SER A 45 8.86 -5.79 -6.80
N THR A 46 7.71 -6.39 -7.08
CA THR A 46 7.55 -7.85 -7.20
C THR A 46 8.15 -8.42 -8.49
N SER A 47 8.62 -7.58 -9.40
CA SER A 47 9.18 -7.98 -10.69
C SER A 47 10.27 -7.03 -11.19
N PRO A 48 11.22 -7.52 -12.01
CA PRO A 48 11.40 -8.93 -12.38
C PRO A 48 12.05 -9.76 -11.26
N PRO A 49 11.82 -11.08 -11.21
CA PRO A 49 12.51 -11.97 -10.27
C PRO A 49 14.03 -11.98 -10.53
N PRO A 50 14.86 -12.35 -9.53
CA PRO A 50 14.47 -12.87 -8.21
C PRO A 50 14.05 -11.79 -7.20
N ASP A 51 14.62 -10.58 -7.26
CA ASP A 51 14.51 -9.59 -6.18
C ASP A 51 13.64 -8.38 -6.55
N GLY A 52 13.53 -8.06 -7.84
CA GLY A 52 12.96 -6.79 -8.31
C GLY A 52 13.78 -5.55 -7.87
N PRO A 53 13.53 -4.37 -8.48
CA PRO A 53 14.16 -3.13 -8.07
C PRO A 53 13.61 -2.60 -6.74
N ARG A 54 14.52 -2.02 -5.94
CA ARG A 54 14.23 -1.27 -4.73
C ARG A 54 14.31 0.23 -4.99
N TYR A 55 13.26 0.96 -4.64
CA TYR A 55 13.16 2.42 -4.79
C TYR A 55 13.09 3.07 -3.41
N VAL A 56 13.88 4.12 -3.21
CA VAL A 56 14.04 4.76 -1.90
C VAL A 56 13.73 6.25 -1.99
N GLY A 57 12.88 6.71 -1.08
CA GLY A 57 12.39 8.09 -0.97
C GLY A 57 11.23 8.40 -1.90
N GLN A 58 10.44 9.40 -1.52
CA GLN A 58 9.20 9.76 -2.23
C GLN A 58 9.39 10.01 -3.72
N ALA A 59 10.46 10.69 -4.14
CA ALA A 59 10.68 11.00 -5.55
C ALA A 59 10.82 9.73 -6.41
N ALA A 60 11.56 8.73 -5.91
CA ALA A 60 11.75 7.47 -6.61
C ALA A 60 10.45 6.65 -6.64
N VAL A 61 9.76 6.54 -5.51
CA VAL A 61 8.50 5.77 -5.41
C VAL A 61 7.38 6.41 -6.23
N ARG A 62 7.27 7.74 -6.24
CA ARG A 62 6.33 8.49 -7.10
C ARG A 62 6.51 8.14 -8.57
N ALA A 63 7.75 8.15 -9.06
CA ALA A 63 8.04 7.83 -10.45
C ALA A 63 7.58 6.41 -10.83
N VAL A 64 7.63 5.45 -9.89
CA VAL A 64 7.09 4.10 -10.10
C VAL A 64 5.57 4.13 -10.29
N TRP A 65 4.82 4.78 -9.39
CA TRP A 65 3.36 4.83 -9.48
C TRP A 65 2.89 5.54 -10.75
N GLU A 66 3.49 6.68 -11.09
CA GLU A 66 3.17 7.39 -12.32
C GLU A 66 3.46 6.54 -13.57
N SER A 67 4.59 5.82 -13.58
CA SER A 67 4.92 4.92 -14.68
C SER A 67 3.95 3.75 -14.77
N PHE A 68 3.61 3.15 -13.62
CA PHE A 68 2.69 2.02 -13.53
C PHE A 68 1.31 2.37 -14.07
N PHE A 69 0.70 3.48 -13.61
CA PHE A 69 -0.62 3.88 -14.08
C PHE A 69 -0.63 4.33 -15.54
N ARG A 70 0.46 4.93 -16.05
CA ARG A 70 0.62 5.19 -17.50
C ARG A 70 0.64 3.90 -18.32
N SER A 71 1.32 2.85 -17.85
CA SER A 71 1.39 1.57 -18.56
C SER A 71 0.17 0.68 -18.34
N SER A 72 -0.59 0.90 -17.28
CA SER A 72 -1.72 0.07 -16.85
C SER A 72 -2.91 0.94 -16.44
N PRO A 73 -3.53 1.67 -17.41
CA PRO A 73 -4.57 2.66 -17.14
C PRO A 73 -5.90 2.06 -16.63
N SER A 74 -6.05 0.74 -16.70
CA SER A 74 -7.19 0.01 -16.14
C SER A 74 -6.82 -0.82 -14.92
N ALA A 75 -5.61 -0.64 -14.36
CA ALA A 75 -5.20 -1.37 -13.17
C ALA A 75 -6.18 -1.13 -12.04
N GLN A 76 -6.56 -2.21 -11.36
CA GLN A 76 -7.34 -2.17 -10.14
C GLN A 76 -6.65 -3.09 -9.14
N PHE A 77 -6.84 -2.79 -7.87
CA PHE A 77 -6.38 -3.55 -6.74
C PHE A 77 -7.61 -4.04 -6.00
N GLU A 78 -7.88 -5.34 -6.10
CA GLU A 78 -8.94 -5.98 -5.35
C GLU A 78 -8.34 -6.72 -4.14
N ALA A 79 -8.58 -6.20 -2.95
CA ALA A 79 -8.13 -6.86 -1.72
C ALA A 79 -8.93 -8.14 -1.48
N GLU A 80 -8.26 -9.29 -1.50
CA GLU A 80 -8.85 -10.60 -1.22
C GLU A 80 -8.86 -10.91 0.28
N GLU A 81 -7.78 -10.54 0.97
CA GLU A 81 -7.62 -10.72 2.41
C GLU A 81 -6.67 -9.67 2.96
N GLN A 82 -7.01 -9.10 4.11
CA GLN A 82 -6.19 -8.13 4.82
C GLN A 82 -6.00 -8.58 6.27
N PHE A 83 -4.74 -8.67 6.68
CA PHE A 83 -4.34 -8.98 8.05
C PHE A 83 -3.41 -7.89 8.58
N ALA A 84 -3.68 -7.39 9.78
CA ALA A 84 -2.87 -6.36 10.42
C ALA A 84 -2.57 -6.71 11.88
N ALA A 85 -1.39 -6.29 12.33
CA ALA A 85 -0.94 -6.41 13.72
C ALA A 85 0.01 -5.25 14.04
N GLY A 86 -0.39 -4.39 14.98
CA GLY A 86 0.35 -3.17 15.33
C GLY A 86 0.48 -2.24 14.12
N ASP A 87 1.72 -1.92 13.76
CA ASP A 87 2.10 -1.03 12.66
C ASP A 87 2.30 -1.75 11.31
N ARG A 88 1.93 -3.04 11.21
CA ARG A 88 2.12 -3.85 10.01
C ARG A 88 0.82 -4.36 9.45
N CYS A 89 0.77 -4.45 8.13
CA CYS A 89 -0.34 -4.98 7.36
C CYS A 89 0.16 -5.80 6.18
N THR A 90 -0.52 -6.91 5.91
CA THR A 90 -0.33 -7.72 4.71
C THR A 90 -1.65 -7.82 3.97
N VAL A 91 -1.63 -7.60 2.66
CA VAL A 91 -2.81 -7.70 1.80
C VAL A 91 -2.53 -8.71 0.70
N ARG A 92 -3.41 -9.70 0.55
CA ARG A 92 -3.48 -10.52 -0.66
C ARG A 92 -4.43 -9.84 -1.64
N TRP A 93 -4.08 -9.85 -2.92
CA TRP A 93 -4.78 -9.06 -3.93
C TRP A 93 -4.77 -9.73 -5.30
N ARG A 94 -5.69 -9.29 -6.16
CA ARG A 94 -5.77 -9.63 -7.58
C ARG A 94 -6.01 -8.40 -8.44
#